data_AF-A0A7X0BSS3-F1
#
_entry.id   AF-A0A7X0BSS3-F1
#
_cell.length_a   1.000
_cell.length_b   1.000
_cell.length_c   1.000
_cell.angle_alpha   90.00
_cell.angle_beta   90.00
_cell.angle_gamma   90.00
#
_symmetry.space_group_name_H-M   'P 1'
#
loop_
_entity.id
_entity.type
_entity.pdbx_description
1 polymer ?
#
loop_
_entity_poly.entity_id
_entity_poly.type
_entity_poly.pdbx_seq_one_letter_code
_entity_poly.pdbx_strand_id
1 'polypeptide(L)'
;MPIGTEEAYNESRSALERIQNFDINSLPRENDLGTQLNFKNAIPPAQALIDLYRRLSLQALEDFPDNILTTIRDHANSTYNLFDQINKFDVAQNNPQQIRQSIIDQLKNAYPNTFQALHPYISYSLHRSADFQRLDTQARATLQAVEDKANEFSERMSSQETEANRILGEIRKVAAEEGVTQQAAHFRAESDLHDSKAEEWRKKTVQIAILLGIFAIASMFIHKIPFLRPETIYDNIQLSISKILIFGVITYMLFLSARNFLNHRHNAIVNKHRQNALMTHRALVDGSTDGGARDAIMVQAASCIFAPQPTGYTQSSDNDVSTPRSVVEILSKQISPNT
;
A
#
# COMPACT_ATOMS: atom_id res chain seq x y z
N MET A 1 46.31 31.77 -23.41
CA MET A 1 47.64 32.25 -23.84
C MET A 1 48.29 32.78 -22.58
N PRO A 2 49.47 32.28 -22.19
CA PRO A 2 50.09 32.66 -20.92
C PRO A 2 50.36 34.17 -20.88
N ILE A 3 50.21 34.77 -19.71
CA ILE A 3 50.57 36.19 -19.50
C ILE A 3 52.08 36.38 -19.58
N GLY A 4 52.85 35.37 -19.16
CA GLY A 4 54.29 35.30 -19.31
C GLY A 4 54.79 34.79 -20.67
N THR A 5 56.11 34.72 -20.83
CA THR A 5 56.76 34.08 -21.98
C THR A 5 56.45 32.58 -22.00
N GLU A 6 56.24 32.04 -23.21
CA GLU A 6 55.87 30.63 -23.42
C GLU A 6 56.96 29.66 -22.92
N GLU A 7 58.22 30.09 -23.00
CA GLU A 7 59.37 29.37 -22.45
C GLU A 7 59.30 29.28 -20.92
N ALA A 8 59.15 30.41 -20.21
CA ALA A 8 59.06 30.43 -18.76
C ALA A 8 57.85 29.62 -18.25
N TYR A 9 56.71 29.72 -18.93
CA TYR A 9 55.50 28.94 -18.59
C TYR A 9 55.75 27.43 -18.68
N ASN A 10 56.31 26.95 -19.80
CA ASN A 10 56.54 25.52 -20.03
C ASN A 10 57.58 24.95 -19.06
N GLU A 11 58.64 25.70 -18.77
CA GLU A 11 59.65 25.30 -17.79
C GLU A 11 59.07 25.18 -16.38
N SER A 12 58.32 26.20 -15.93
CA SER A 12 57.68 26.21 -14.61
C SER A 12 56.65 25.10 -14.49
N ARG A 13 55.87 24.86 -15.54
CA ARG A 13 54.89 23.77 -15.60
C ARG A 13 55.56 22.41 -15.47
N SER A 14 56.62 22.16 -16.24
CA SER A 14 57.36 20.90 -16.17
C SER A 14 58.00 20.68 -14.80
N ALA A 15 58.62 21.72 -14.21
CA ALA A 15 59.23 21.64 -12.89
C ALA A 15 58.19 21.36 -11.79
N LEU A 16 57.02 22.01 -11.85
CA LEU A 16 55.93 21.81 -10.90
C LEU A 16 55.28 20.43 -11.04
N GLU A 17 55.02 19.98 -12.26
CA GLU A 17 54.45 18.65 -12.51
C GLU A 17 55.40 17.54 -12.03
N ARG A 18 56.70 17.71 -12.26
CA ARG A 18 57.72 16.76 -11.79
C ARG A 18 57.74 16.61 -10.27
N ILE A 19 57.59 17.70 -9.51
CA ILE A 19 57.58 17.63 -8.04
C ILE A 19 56.24 17.10 -7.50
N GLN A 20 55.12 17.45 -8.13
CA GLN A 20 53.78 16.99 -7.73
C GLN A 20 53.60 15.47 -7.89
N ASN A 21 54.26 14.90 -8.90
CA ASN A 21 54.22 13.48 -9.25
C ASN A 21 55.42 12.68 -8.71
N PHE A 22 56.27 13.28 -7.87
CA PHE A 22 57.44 12.59 -7.32
C PHE A 22 57.01 11.47 -6.36
N ASP A 23 57.58 10.27 -6.52
CA ASP A 23 57.31 9.14 -5.63
C ASP A 23 58.13 9.23 -4.34
N ILE A 24 57.46 9.64 -3.25
CA ILE A 24 58.04 9.78 -1.91
C ILE A 24 58.55 8.44 -1.36
N ASN A 25 57.95 7.33 -1.78
CA ASN A 25 58.30 6.00 -1.26
C ASN A 25 59.67 5.52 -1.75
N SER A 26 60.24 6.18 -2.77
CA SER A 26 61.60 5.92 -3.24
C SER A 26 62.69 6.47 -2.30
N LEU A 27 62.37 7.46 -1.48
CA LEU A 27 63.35 8.18 -0.65
C LEU A 27 63.99 7.38 0.50
N PRO A 28 63.29 6.48 1.22
CA PRO A 28 63.85 5.84 2.42
C PRO A 28 65.10 5.00 2.16
N ARG A 29 65.20 4.35 0.98
CA ARG A 29 66.32 3.48 0.58
C ARG A 29 66.76 2.49 1.68
N GLU A 30 65.79 1.91 2.40
CA GLU A 30 66.04 1.00 3.53
C GLU A 30 66.79 -0.27 3.12
N ASN A 31 66.50 -0.78 1.91
CA ASN A 31 67.15 -1.99 1.37
C ASN A 31 68.61 -1.75 0.95
N ASP A 32 68.96 -0.55 0.50
CA ASP A 32 70.28 -0.23 -0.04
C ASP A 32 71.25 0.33 1.01
N LEU A 33 70.72 1.13 1.95
CA LEU A 33 71.51 1.86 2.95
C LEU A 33 71.44 1.24 4.36
N GLY A 34 70.65 0.18 4.54
CA GLY A 34 70.49 -0.53 5.81
C GLY A 34 69.76 0.29 6.88
N THR A 35 69.81 -0.18 8.14
CA THR A 35 69.00 0.36 9.24
C THR A 35 69.53 1.68 9.82
N GLN A 36 70.82 2.00 9.65
CA GLN A 36 71.46 3.17 10.27
C GLN A 36 71.62 4.38 9.33
N LEU A 37 71.72 4.17 8.02
CA LEU A 37 71.98 5.23 7.03
C LEU A 37 70.79 5.52 6.09
N ASN A 38 69.65 4.85 6.26
CA ASN A 38 68.43 5.11 5.48
C ASN A 38 67.86 6.53 5.69
N PHE A 39 67.07 7.00 4.74
CA PHE A 39 66.40 8.30 4.76
C PHE A 39 64.93 8.21 5.19
N LYS A 40 64.54 7.21 5.99
CA LYS A 40 63.15 7.07 6.49
C LYS A 40 62.64 8.36 7.15
N ASN A 41 63.51 9.05 7.89
CA ASN A 41 63.20 10.32 8.56
C ASN A 41 63.00 11.51 7.60
N ALA A 42 63.30 11.35 6.31
CA ALA A 42 63.05 12.36 5.28
C ALA A 42 61.62 12.29 4.72
N ILE A 43 60.87 11.19 4.94
CA ILE A 43 59.50 11.04 4.41
C ILE A 43 58.56 12.14 4.91
N PRO A 44 58.42 12.40 6.24
CA PRO A 44 57.48 13.40 6.70
C PRO A 44 57.73 14.82 6.14
N PRO A 45 58.96 15.37 6.13
CA PRO A 45 59.20 16.68 5.53
C PRO A 45 59.08 16.68 3.99
N ALA A 46 59.43 15.58 3.30
CA ALA A 46 59.20 15.47 1.85
C ALA A 46 57.72 15.50 1.49
N GLN A 47 56.89 14.77 2.25
CA GLN A 47 55.45 14.72 2.02
C GLN A 47 54.78 16.07 2.23
N ALA A 48 55.15 16.79 3.31
CA ALA A 48 54.64 18.13 3.55
C ALA A 48 54.95 19.10 2.39
N LEU A 49 56.17 19.02 1.81
CA LEU A 49 56.55 19.82 0.65
C LEU A 49 55.73 19.48 -0.60
N ILE A 50 55.57 18.19 -0.91
CA ILE A 50 54.79 17.77 -2.09
C ILE A 50 53.32 18.15 -1.95
N ASP A 51 52.74 17.97 -0.77
CA ASP A 51 51.36 18.37 -0.50
C ASP A 51 51.16 19.89 -0.60
N LEU A 52 52.20 20.69 -0.31
CA LEU A 52 52.19 22.13 -0.55
C LEU A 52 52.16 22.44 -2.06
N TYR A 53 53.04 21.82 -2.85
CA TYR A 53 53.08 22.01 -4.30
C TYR A 53 51.80 21.54 -5.00
N ARG A 54 51.15 20.47 -4.51
CA ARG A 54 49.87 19.97 -5.05
C ARG A 54 48.69 20.94 -4.92
N ARG A 55 48.77 21.90 -3.99
CA ARG A 55 47.73 22.94 -3.83
C ARG A 55 47.82 24.02 -4.92
N LEU A 56 48.92 24.08 -5.66
CA LEU A 56 49.10 24.98 -6.79
C LEU A 56 48.62 24.27 -8.07
N SER A 57 47.58 24.81 -8.71
CA SER A 57 47.05 24.23 -9.94
C SER A 57 47.95 24.57 -11.14
N LEU A 58 48.13 23.60 -12.03
CA LEU A 58 48.87 23.80 -13.29
C LEU A 58 48.18 24.82 -14.20
N GLN A 59 46.86 24.96 -14.09
CA GLN A 59 46.05 25.91 -14.86
C GLN A 59 46.29 27.36 -14.39
N ALA A 60 46.48 27.59 -13.09
CA ALA A 60 46.74 28.92 -12.56
C ALA A 60 48.06 29.53 -13.07
N LEU A 61 49.03 28.69 -13.48
CA LEU A 61 50.29 29.14 -14.04
C LEU A 61 50.13 30.04 -15.28
N GLU A 62 49.05 29.89 -16.04
CA GLU A 62 48.81 30.72 -17.24
C GLU A 62 48.64 32.21 -16.90
N ASP A 63 48.22 32.52 -15.68
CA ASP A 63 47.97 33.91 -15.26
C ASP A 63 49.17 34.55 -14.54
N PHE A 64 50.25 33.78 -14.33
CA PHE A 64 51.40 34.32 -13.62
C PHE A 64 52.40 34.99 -14.57
N PRO A 65 52.91 36.18 -14.22
CA PRO A 65 54.02 36.81 -14.92
C PRO A 65 55.34 36.06 -14.71
N ASP A 66 56.31 36.30 -15.59
CA ASP A 66 57.59 35.58 -15.65
C ASP A 66 58.32 35.53 -14.31
N ASN A 67 58.36 36.62 -13.55
CA ASN A 67 59.01 36.66 -12.24
C ASN A 67 58.40 35.68 -11.22
N ILE A 68 57.09 35.45 -11.30
CA ILE A 68 56.38 34.51 -10.43
C ILE A 68 56.60 33.08 -10.95
N LEU A 69 56.54 32.88 -12.27
CA LEU A 69 56.84 31.61 -12.92
C LEU A 69 58.25 31.13 -12.58
N THR A 70 59.25 32.00 -12.69
CA THR A 70 60.64 31.67 -12.33
C THR A 70 60.77 31.35 -10.85
N THR A 71 60.08 32.08 -9.96
CA THR A 71 60.06 31.78 -8.52
C THR A 71 59.51 30.37 -8.26
N ILE A 72 58.37 30.01 -8.86
CA ILE A 72 57.77 28.67 -8.71
C ILE A 72 58.73 27.59 -9.25
N ARG A 73 59.31 27.81 -10.44
CA ARG A 73 60.27 26.92 -11.08
C ARG A 73 61.49 26.67 -10.20
N ASP A 74 62.08 27.74 -9.67
CA ASP A 74 63.34 27.69 -8.93
C ASP A 74 63.14 26.99 -7.58
N HIS A 75 62.03 27.25 -6.89
CA HIS A 75 61.67 26.51 -5.68
C HIS A 75 61.41 25.03 -5.96
N ALA A 76 60.63 24.70 -7.00
CA ALA A 76 60.37 23.31 -7.38
C ALA A 76 61.64 22.55 -7.78
N ASN A 77 62.54 23.20 -8.54
CA ASN A 77 63.86 22.67 -8.89
C ASN A 77 64.73 22.47 -7.64
N SER A 78 64.76 23.44 -6.73
CA SER A 78 65.54 23.33 -5.49
C SER A 78 65.05 22.17 -4.63
N THR A 79 63.73 21.96 -4.51
CA THR A 79 63.19 20.81 -3.77
C THR A 79 63.51 19.50 -4.47
N TYR A 80 63.37 19.44 -5.79
CA TYR A 80 63.71 18.24 -6.56
C TYR A 80 65.20 17.87 -6.42
N ASN A 81 66.08 18.85 -6.43
CA ASN A 81 67.52 18.63 -6.25
C ASN A 81 67.84 18.03 -4.87
N LEU A 82 67.09 18.39 -3.81
CA LEU A 82 67.23 17.75 -2.50
C LEU A 82 66.80 16.28 -2.53
N PHE A 83 65.72 15.96 -3.25
CA PHE A 83 65.29 14.56 -3.46
C PHE A 83 66.29 13.76 -4.30
N ASP A 84 66.87 14.37 -5.33
CA ASP A 84 67.90 13.75 -6.16
C ASP A 84 69.19 13.50 -5.36
N GLN A 85 69.58 14.40 -4.45
CA GLN A 85 70.70 14.19 -3.53
C GLN A 85 70.49 12.98 -2.60
N ILE A 86 69.25 12.74 -2.14
CA ILE A 86 68.90 11.55 -1.36
C ILE A 86 69.06 10.28 -2.22
N ASN A 87 68.56 10.32 -3.46
CA ASN A 87 68.64 9.20 -4.38
C ASN A 87 70.08 8.87 -4.82
N LYS A 88 70.95 9.88 -4.91
CA LYS A 88 72.38 9.73 -5.30
C LYS A 88 73.34 9.56 -4.11
N PHE A 89 72.84 9.53 -2.88
CA PHE A 89 73.67 9.36 -1.68
C PHE A 89 74.41 8.01 -1.70
N ASP A 90 75.71 8.03 -1.37
CA ASP A 90 76.60 6.87 -1.36
C ASP A 90 77.36 6.78 -0.03
N VAL A 91 77.52 5.55 0.48
CA VAL A 91 78.15 5.21 1.75
C VAL A 91 79.69 5.28 1.67
N ALA A 92 80.27 5.27 0.47
CA ALA A 92 81.72 5.37 0.25
C ALA A 92 82.31 6.78 0.49
N GLN A 93 81.48 7.76 0.85
CA GLN A 93 81.90 9.15 1.07
C GLN A 93 82.49 9.37 2.48
N ASN A 94 83.37 10.37 2.63
CA ASN A 94 83.87 10.77 3.95
C ASN A 94 82.71 11.31 4.82
N ASN A 95 82.52 10.74 6.01
CA ASN A 95 81.49 11.11 7.00
C ASN A 95 80.03 11.02 6.50
N PRO A 96 79.55 9.83 6.06
CA PRO A 96 78.24 9.67 5.44
C PRO A 96 77.07 9.97 6.40
N GLN A 97 77.21 9.68 7.69
CA GLN A 97 76.22 10.02 8.72
C GLN A 97 75.97 11.53 8.82
N GLN A 98 77.04 12.35 8.75
CA GLN A 98 76.92 13.81 8.86
C GLN A 98 76.27 14.41 7.61
N ILE A 99 76.63 13.91 6.43
CA ILE A 99 76.06 14.34 5.14
C ILE A 99 74.56 14.00 5.11
N ARG A 100 74.20 12.77 5.47
CA ARG A 100 72.79 12.34 5.58
C ARG A 100 72.00 13.27 6.50
N GLN A 101 72.52 13.55 7.69
CA GLN A 101 71.85 14.41 8.65
C GLN A 101 71.65 15.83 8.11
N SER A 102 72.67 16.37 7.42
CA SER A 102 72.57 17.68 6.77
C SER A 102 71.47 17.74 5.70
N ILE A 103 71.34 16.72 4.86
CA ILE A 103 70.28 16.66 3.83
C ILE A 103 68.89 16.63 4.48
N ILE A 104 68.73 15.83 5.54
CA ILE A 104 67.45 15.75 6.28
C ILE A 104 67.09 17.11 6.90
N ASP A 105 68.07 17.81 7.47
CA ASP A 105 67.84 19.11 8.10
C ASP A 105 67.58 20.21 7.04
N GLN A 106 68.25 20.17 5.89
CA GLN A 106 67.93 21.02 4.75
C GLN A 106 66.50 20.81 4.25
N LEU A 107 66.05 19.55 4.17
CA LEU A 107 64.70 19.22 3.74
C LEU A 107 63.63 19.73 4.72
N LYS A 108 63.88 19.62 6.04
CA LYS A 108 63.00 20.22 7.06
C LYS A 108 62.92 21.74 6.94
N ASN A 109 64.06 22.39 6.68
CA ASN A 109 64.14 23.84 6.55
C ASN A 109 63.61 24.36 5.20
N ALA A 110 63.47 23.50 4.19
CA ALA A 110 62.93 23.87 2.90
C ALA A 110 61.43 24.20 2.95
N TYR A 111 60.66 23.56 3.86
CA TYR A 111 59.22 23.77 3.94
C TYR A 111 58.82 25.21 4.31
N PRO A 112 59.33 25.81 5.41
CA PRO A 112 58.99 27.21 5.76
C PRO A 112 59.30 28.20 4.64
N ASN A 113 60.46 28.07 4.01
CA ASN A 113 60.89 28.97 2.93
C ASN A 113 59.99 28.84 1.69
N THR A 114 59.66 27.60 1.30
CA THR A 114 58.78 27.32 0.16
C THR A 114 57.36 27.79 0.44
N PHE A 115 56.86 27.59 1.66
CA PHE A 115 55.54 28.07 2.08
C PHE A 115 55.45 29.60 1.98
N GLN A 116 56.42 30.32 2.52
CA GLN A 116 56.42 31.79 2.48
C GLN A 116 56.46 32.33 1.06
N ALA A 117 57.23 31.70 0.16
CA ALA A 117 57.33 32.10 -1.23
C ALA A 117 56.07 31.79 -2.04
N LEU A 118 55.44 30.63 -1.82
CA LEU A 118 54.37 30.13 -2.69
C LEU A 118 52.95 30.37 -2.18
N HIS A 119 52.76 30.67 -0.89
CA HIS A 119 51.43 30.84 -0.30
C HIS A 119 50.54 31.89 -1.02
N PRO A 120 51.04 33.07 -1.45
CA PRO A 120 50.21 34.03 -2.19
C PRO A 120 49.64 33.47 -3.49
N TYR A 121 50.43 32.66 -4.21
CA TYR A 121 50.05 32.07 -5.50
C TYR A 121 49.12 30.87 -5.32
N ILE A 122 49.29 30.11 -4.24
CA ILE A 122 48.37 29.03 -3.85
C ILE A 122 46.98 29.62 -3.57
N SER A 123 46.90 30.72 -2.81
CA SER A 123 45.64 31.39 -2.53
C SER A 123 44.93 31.88 -3.79
N TYR A 124 45.69 32.44 -4.75
CA TYR A 124 45.14 32.83 -6.06
C TYR A 124 44.65 31.62 -6.87
N SER A 125 45.45 30.55 -6.94
CA SER A 125 45.11 29.31 -7.63
C SER A 125 43.83 28.65 -7.08
N LEU A 126 43.65 28.67 -5.75
CA LEU A 126 42.45 28.15 -5.11
C LEU A 126 41.23 29.01 -5.42
N HIS A 127 41.37 30.33 -5.48
CA HIS A 127 40.27 31.22 -5.85
C HIS A 127 39.88 31.04 -7.33
N ARG A 128 40.86 30.92 -8.23
CA ARG A 128 40.61 30.71 -9.67
C ARG A 128 39.94 29.37 -9.97
N SER A 129 40.27 28.32 -9.21
CA SER A 129 39.64 27.00 -9.37
C SER A 129 38.26 26.91 -8.72
N ALA A 130 37.96 27.76 -7.73
CA ALA A 130 36.64 27.90 -7.12
C ALA A 130 35.75 28.84 -7.96
N ASP A 131 35.20 28.32 -9.04
CA ASP A 131 34.28 29.04 -9.93
C ASP A 131 32.88 29.18 -9.27
N PHE A 132 32.78 30.04 -8.26
CA PHE A 132 31.59 30.23 -7.40
C PHE A 132 30.33 30.62 -8.19
N GLN A 133 30.47 31.34 -9.31
CA GLN A 133 29.34 31.76 -10.15
C GLN A 133 28.65 30.57 -10.83
N ARG A 134 29.43 29.58 -11.27
CA ARG A 134 28.91 28.36 -11.88
C ARG A 134 28.18 27.49 -10.85
N LEU A 135 28.73 27.40 -9.64
CA LEU A 135 28.11 26.69 -8.52
C LEU A 135 26.77 27.31 -8.10
N ASP A 136 26.67 28.65 -7.99
CA ASP A 136 25.41 29.32 -7.64
C ASP A 136 24.33 29.12 -8.72
N THR A 137 24.72 29.23 -9.99
CA THR A 137 23.81 29.01 -11.13
C THR A 137 23.28 27.57 -11.14
N GLN A 138 24.16 26.59 -10.91
CA GLN A 138 23.77 25.19 -10.86
C GLN A 138 22.88 24.88 -9.64
N ALA A 139 23.17 25.47 -8.48
CA ALA A 139 22.34 25.32 -7.28
C ALA A 139 20.92 25.86 -7.50
N ARG A 140 20.78 27.05 -8.09
CA ARG A 140 19.47 27.63 -8.44
C ARG A 140 18.70 26.75 -9.43
N ALA A 141 19.36 26.24 -10.47
CA ALA A 141 18.74 25.34 -11.42
C ALA A 141 18.26 24.03 -10.76
N THR A 142 19.05 23.47 -9.83
CA THR A 142 18.64 22.27 -9.09
C THR A 142 17.46 22.53 -8.15
N LEU A 143 17.41 23.69 -7.50
CA LEU A 143 16.28 24.06 -6.63
C LEU A 143 15.00 24.22 -7.44
N GLN A 144 15.05 24.85 -8.61
CA GLN A 144 13.89 24.96 -9.51
C GLN A 144 13.40 23.58 -9.96
N ALA A 145 14.31 22.69 -10.37
CA ALA A 145 13.94 21.34 -10.77
C ALA A 145 13.31 20.52 -9.63
N VAL A 146 13.69 20.79 -8.38
CA VAL A 146 13.07 20.18 -7.19
C VAL A 146 11.67 20.75 -6.97
N GLU A 147 11.50 22.07 -7.09
CA GLU A 147 10.19 22.74 -6.96
C GLU A 147 9.19 22.24 -8.02
N ASP A 148 9.62 22.18 -9.29
CA ASP A 148 8.80 21.70 -10.40
C ASP A 148 8.36 20.24 -10.17
N LYS A 149 9.28 19.37 -9.73
CA LYS A 149 8.97 17.97 -9.39
C LYS A 149 8.05 17.84 -8.19
N ALA A 150 8.18 18.72 -7.19
CA ALA A 150 7.31 18.73 -6.03
C ALA A 150 5.88 19.13 -6.41
N ASN A 151 5.74 20.14 -7.28
CA ASN A 151 4.44 20.57 -7.81
C ASN A 151 3.79 19.46 -8.67
N GLU A 152 4.55 18.84 -9.58
CA GLU A 152 4.07 17.71 -10.39
C GLU A 152 3.65 16.53 -9.51
N PHE A 153 4.44 16.21 -8.47
CA PHE A 153 4.11 15.16 -7.52
C PHE A 153 2.81 15.46 -6.75
N SER A 154 2.64 16.71 -6.29
CA SER A 154 1.43 17.16 -5.59
C SER A 154 0.18 17.01 -6.48
N GLU A 155 0.27 17.42 -7.75
CA GLU A 155 -0.83 17.31 -8.72
C GLU A 155 -1.17 15.85 -9.00
N ARG A 156 -0.16 15.00 -9.22
CA ARG A 156 -0.35 13.55 -9.38
C ARG A 156 -1.00 12.93 -8.14
N MET A 157 -0.59 13.32 -6.93
CA MET A 157 -1.16 12.82 -5.68
C MET A 157 -2.64 13.18 -5.56
N SER A 158 -3.01 14.42 -5.88
CA SER A 158 -4.42 14.85 -5.89
C SER A 158 -5.27 14.08 -6.91
N SER A 159 -4.71 13.83 -8.10
CA SER A 159 -5.38 13.00 -9.11
C SER A 159 -5.59 11.56 -8.66
N GLN A 160 -4.60 10.96 -7.99
CA GLN A 160 -4.66 9.61 -7.46
C GLN A 160 -5.64 9.50 -6.29
N GLU A 161 -5.72 10.51 -5.42
CA GLU A 161 -6.71 10.58 -4.35
C GLU A 161 -8.13 10.59 -4.93
N THR A 162 -8.37 11.41 -5.95
CA THR A 162 -9.67 11.50 -6.64
C THR A 162 -10.05 10.16 -7.26
N GLU A 163 -9.11 9.50 -7.94
CA GLU A 163 -9.34 8.20 -8.57
C GLU A 163 -9.56 7.09 -7.54
N ALA A 164 -8.80 7.07 -6.44
CA ALA A 164 -8.99 6.13 -5.35
C ALA A 164 -10.38 6.28 -4.71
N ASN A 165 -10.83 7.52 -4.49
CA ASN A 165 -12.17 7.81 -3.99
C ASN A 165 -13.25 7.33 -4.97
N ARG A 166 -13.05 7.50 -6.28
CA ARG A 166 -13.94 6.98 -7.33
C ARG A 166 -14.02 5.45 -7.28
N ILE A 167 -12.89 4.77 -7.26
CA ILE A 167 -12.80 3.29 -7.20
C ILE A 167 -13.44 2.76 -5.92
N LEU A 168 -13.16 3.36 -4.76
CA LEU A 168 -13.80 2.98 -3.49
C LEU A 168 -15.32 3.14 -3.55
N GLY A 169 -15.81 4.21 -4.20
CA GLY A 169 -17.23 4.41 -4.47
C GLY A 169 -17.83 3.28 -5.31
N GLU A 170 -17.15 2.87 -6.38
CA GLU A 170 -17.58 1.78 -7.25
C GLU A 170 -17.59 0.42 -6.53
N ILE A 171 -16.55 0.10 -5.75
CA ILE A 171 -16.49 -1.14 -4.95
C ILE A 171 -17.64 -1.17 -3.95
N ARG A 172 -17.88 -0.07 -3.22
CA ARG A 172 -19.00 0.01 -2.26
C ARG A 172 -20.35 -0.18 -2.95
N LYS A 173 -20.52 0.41 -4.14
CA LYS A 173 -21.71 0.22 -4.96
C LYS A 173 -21.86 -1.26 -5.31
N VAL A 174 -20.89 -1.86 -6.01
CA VAL A 174 -20.94 -3.27 -6.43
C VAL A 174 -21.16 -4.23 -5.25
N ALA A 175 -20.52 -4.00 -4.10
CA ALA A 175 -20.73 -4.82 -2.90
C ALA A 175 -22.18 -4.72 -2.38
N ALA A 176 -22.78 -3.53 -2.39
CA ALA A 176 -24.20 -3.36 -2.08
C ALA A 176 -25.09 -3.99 -3.16
N GLU A 177 -24.69 -3.93 -4.42
CA GLU A 177 -25.43 -4.51 -5.54
C GLU A 177 -25.49 -6.03 -5.47
N GLU A 178 -24.34 -6.68 -5.31
CA GLU A 178 -24.20 -8.14 -5.23
C GLU A 178 -24.86 -8.70 -3.96
N GLY A 179 -24.66 -8.06 -2.81
CA GLY A 179 -25.24 -8.51 -1.54
C GLY A 179 -26.77 -8.53 -1.55
N VAL A 180 -27.41 -7.46 -2.03
CA VAL A 180 -28.88 -7.38 -2.13
C VAL A 180 -29.41 -8.35 -3.18
N THR A 181 -28.74 -8.48 -4.31
CA THR A 181 -29.17 -9.38 -5.41
C THR A 181 -29.08 -10.85 -5.00
N GLN A 182 -28.02 -11.24 -4.30
CA GLN A 182 -27.83 -12.62 -3.83
C GLN A 182 -28.88 -13.02 -2.78
N GLN A 183 -29.19 -12.13 -1.83
CA GLN A 183 -30.25 -12.38 -0.83
C GLN A 183 -31.64 -12.42 -1.48
N ALA A 184 -31.92 -11.54 -2.44
CA ALA A 184 -33.17 -11.58 -3.20
C ALA A 184 -33.31 -12.89 -3.99
N ALA A 185 -32.22 -13.38 -4.59
CA ALA A 185 -32.20 -14.68 -5.28
C ALA A 185 -32.46 -15.86 -4.32
N HIS A 186 -31.88 -15.83 -3.12
CA HIS A 186 -32.13 -16.85 -2.09
C HIS A 186 -33.61 -16.87 -1.66
N PHE A 187 -34.20 -15.71 -1.36
CA PHE A 187 -35.63 -15.63 -1.03
C PHE A 187 -36.55 -16.09 -2.17
N ARG A 188 -36.16 -15.82 -3.42
CA ARG A 188 -36.88 -16.34 -4.59
C ARG A 188 -36.84 -17.88 -4.63
N ALA A 189 -35.65 -18.47 -4.49
CA ALA A 189 -35.50 -19.92 -4.51
C ALA A 189 -36.30 -20.60 -3.39
N GLU A 190 -36.29 -20.04 -2.18
CA GLU A 190 -37.08 -20.55 -1.06
C GLU A 190 -38.59 -20.37 -1.28
N SER A 191 -39.00 -19.27 -1.91
CA SER A 191 -40.39 -19.04 -2.32
C SER A 191 -40.86 -20.11 -3.31
N ASP A 192 -40.09 -20.36 -4.36
CA ASP A 192 -40.40 -21.35 -5.40
C ASP A 192 -40.44 -22.78 -4.82
N LEU A 193 -39.52 -23.10 -3.89
CA LEU A 193 -39.50 -24.38 -3.18
C LEU A 193 -40.77 -24.59 -2.35
N HIS A 194 -41.16 -23.58 -1.56
CA HIS A 194 -42.39 -23.64 -0.78
C HIS A 194 -43.64 -23.66 -1.64
N ASP A 195 -43.63 -22.99 -2.79
CA ASP A 195 -44.75 -23.00 -3.73
C ASP A 195 -44.95 -24.39 -4.35
N SER A 196 -43.85 -25.03 -4.78
CA SER A 196 -43.88 -26.41 -5.27
C SER A 196 -44.37 -27.39 -4.19
N LYS A 197 -43.89 -27.26 -2.95
CA LYS A 197 -44.34 -28.10 -1.82
C LYS A 197 -45.81 -27.85 -1.48
N ALA A 198 -46.27 -26.61 -1.56
CA ALA A 198 -47.69 -26.30 -1.38
C ALA A 198 -48.54 -27.03 -2.44
N GLU A 199 -48.16 -26.98 -3.71
CA GLU A 199 -48.92 -27.67 -4.77
C GLU A 199 -48.93 -29.19 -4.58
N GLU A 200 -47.84 -29.79 -4.07
CA GLU A 200 -47.81 -31.20 -3.70
C GLU A 200 -48.79 -31.52 -2.56
N TRP A 201 -48.79 -30.71 -1.49
CA TRP A 201 -49.74 -30.86 -0.39
C TRP A 201 -51.18 -30.64 -0.82
N ARG A 202 -51.44 -29.72 -1.74
CA ARG A 202 -52.76 -29.51 -2.33
C ARG A 202 -53.27 -30.78 -3.00
N LYS A 203 -52.43 -31.44 -3.80
CA LYS A 203 -52.76 -32.72 -4.44
C LYS A 203 -53.04 -33.81 -3.40
N LYS A 204 -52.22 -33.91 -2.35
CA LYS A 204 -52.44 -34.86 -1.24
C LYS A 204 -53.75 -34.61 -0.50
N THR A 205 -54.09 -33.36 -0.20
CA THR A 205 -55.37 -32.99 0.42
C THR A 205 -56.56 -33.39 -0.44
N VAL A 206 -56.50 -33.13 -1.76
CA VAL A 206 -57.54 -33.55 -2.71
C VAL A 206 -57.67 -35.08 -2.75
N GLN A 207 -56.55 -35.80 -2.80
CA GLN A 207 -56.55 -37.28 -2.78
C GLN A 207 -57.15 -37.85 -1.49
N ILE A 208 -56.79 -37.31 -0.32
CA ILE A 208 -57.34 -37.73 0.98
C ILE A 208 -58.84 -37.40 1.05
N ALA A 209 -59.28 -36.25 0.52
CA ALA A 209 -60.70 -35.90 0.46
C ALA A 209 -61.51 -36.89 -0.40
N ILE A 210 -60.97 -37.28 -1.56
CA ILE A 210 -61.57 -38.31 -2.42
C ILE A 210 -61.62 -39.66 -1.68
N LEU A 211 -60.53 -40.06 -1.03
CA LEU A 211 -60.45 -41.29 -0.23
C LEU A 211 -61.49 -41.30 0.90
N LEU A 212 -61.67 -40.18 1.59
CA LEU A 212 -62.68 -40.02 2.63
C LEU A 212 -64.11 -40.18 2.05
N GLY A 213 -64.37 -39.58 0.89
CA GLY A 213 -65.64 -39.73 0.17
C GLY A 213 -65.91 -41.18 -0.25
N ILE A 214 -64.92 -41.86 -0.82
CA ILE A 214 -65.00 -43.28 -1.18
C ILE A 214 -65.24 -44.13 0.07
N PHE A 215 -64.52 -43.88 1.16
CA PHE A 215 -64.72 -44.60 2.42
C PHE A 215 -66.12 -44.40 2.99
N ALA A 216 -66.66 -43.18 2.95
CA ALA A 216 -68.02 -42.89 3.40
C ALA A 216 -69.06 -43.66 2.56
N ILE A 217 -68.92 -43.67 1.24
CA ILE A 217 -69.80 -44.43 0.33
C ILE A 217 -69.67 -45.94 0.58
N ALA A 218 -68.44 -46.47 0.60
CA ALA A 218 -68.18 -47.90 0.84
C ALA A 218 -68.74 -48.35 2.20
N SER A 219 -68.54 -47.55 3.25
CA SER A 219 -69.03 -47.81 4.60
C SER A 219 -70.55 -47.96 4.67
N MET A 220 -71.30 -47.28 3.79
CA MET A 220 -72.75 -47.42 3.66
C MET A 220 -73.15 -48.80 3.12
N PHE A 221 -72.37 -49.35 2.17
CA PHE A 221 -72.68 -50.62 1.49
C PHE A 221 -72.08 -51.87 2.15
N ILE A 222 -71.14 -51.73 3.10
CA ILE A 222 -70.50 -52.87 3.81
C ILE A 222 -71.51 -53.84 4.44
N HIS A 223 -72.65 -53.34 4.93
CA HIS A 223 -73.70 -54.15 5.57
C HIS A 223 -74.41 -55.14 4.63
N LYS A 224 -74.23 -55.00 3.30
CA LYS A 224 -74.81 -55.91 2.28
C LYS A 224 -73.92 -57.11 1.96
N ILE A 225 -72.66 -57.15 2.39
CA ILE A 225 -71.74 -58.25 2.10
C ILE A 225 -72.01 -59.39 3.11
N PRO A 226 -72.35 -60.61 2.66
CA PRO A 226 -72.80 -61.69 3.55
C PRO A 226 -71.77 -62.10 4.61
N PHE A 227 -70.48 -61.94 4.32
CA PHE A 227 -69.36 -62.32 5.19
C PHE A 227 -69.08 -61.33 6.34
N LEU A 228 -69.54 -60.09 6.22
CA LEU A 228 -69.32 -59.01 7.21
C LEU A 228 -70.62 -58.65 7.94
N ARG A 229 -71.64 -59.50 7.84
CA ARG A 229 -72.93 -59.29 8.49
C ARG A 229 -72.79 -59.60 9.98
N PRO A 230 -73.00 -58.63 10.88
CA PRO A 230 -72.92 -58.87 12.30
C PRO A 230 -74.10 -59.76 12.73
N GLU A 231 -73.80 -60.91 13.30
CA GLU A 231 -74.79 -61.85 13.85
C GLU A 231 -75.17 -61.45 15.28
N THR A 232 -74.29 -60.73 15.99
CA THR A 232 -74.48 -60.30 17.39
C THR A 232 -74.50 -58.76 17.54
N ILE A 233 -75.14 -58.26 18.60
CA ILE A 233 -75.14 -56.83 18.97
C ILE A 233 -73.71 -56.32 19.25
N TYR A 234 -72.85 -57.14 19.86
CA TYR A 234 -71.45 -56.81 20.12
C TYR A 234 -70.65 -56.55 18.83
N ASP A 235 -70.84 -57.37 17.79
CA ASP A 235 -70.16 -57.21 16.49
C ASP A 235 -70.59 -55.92 15.78
N ASN A 236 -71.87 -55.55 15.90
CA ASN A 236 -72.39 -54.28 15.40
C ASN A 236 -71.73 -53.06 16.08
N ILE A 237 -71.57 -53.11 17.40
CA ILE A 237 -70.92 -52.05 18.18
C ILE A 237 -69.44 -51.94 17.78
N GLN A 238 -68.72 -53.06 17.70
CA GLN A 238 -67.31 -53.08 17.31
C GLN A 238 -67.10 -52.53 15.88
N LEU A 239 -67.94 -52.95 14.91
CA LEU A 239 -67.89 -52.43 13.54
C LEU A 239 -68.17 -50.93 13.49
N SER A 240 -69.13 -50.43 14.29
CA SER A 240 -69.45 -49.01 14.35
C SER A 240 -68.31 -48.18 14.93
N ILE A 241 -67.70 -48.65 16.03
CA ILE A 241 -66.53 -47.99 16.65
C ILE A 241 -65.35 -47.94 15.68
N SER A 242 -65.06 -49.05 14.98
CA SER A 242 -63.95 -49.09 14.02
C SER A 242 -64.15 -48.13 12.84
N LYS A 243 -65.39 -47.98 12.34
CA LYS A 243 -65.74 -47.01 11.29
C LYS A 243 -65.53 -45.57 11.74
N ILE A 244 -65.98 -45.24 12.96
CA ILE A 244 -65.78 -43.90 13.55
C ILE A 244 -64.29 -43.61 13.73
N LEU A 245 -63.51 -44.59 14.21
CA LEU A 245 -62.08 -44.45 14.39
C LEU A 245 -61.37 -44.20 13.05
N ILE A 246 -61.63 -45.02 12.02
CA ILE A 246 -61.02 -44.85 10.69
C ILE A 246 -61.44 -43.51 10.08
N PHE A 247 -62.71 -43.12 10.19
CA PHE A 247 -63.20 -41.82 9.74
C PHE A 247 -62.48 -40.67 10.45
N GLY A 248 -62.30 -40.77 11.77
CA GLY A 248 -61.58 -39.79 12.58
C GLY A 248 -60.12 -39.64 12.16
N VAL A 249 -59.43 -40.75 11.91
CA VAL A 249 -58.02 -40.74 11.45
C VAL A 249 -57.89 -40.09 10.07
N ILE A 250 -58.75 -40.44 9.11
CA ILE A 250 -58.71 -39.87 7.75
C ILE A 250 -59.07 -38.37 7.80
N THR A 251 -60.07 -37.99 8.59
CA THR A 251 -60.45 -36.58 8.77
C THR A 251 -59.33 -35.77 9.42
N TYR A 252 -58.63 -36.34 10.41
CA TYR A 252 -57.46 -35.70 11.02
C TYR A 252 -56.30 -35.55 10.01
N MET A 253 -56.03 -36.57 9.20
CA MET A 253 -55.03 -36.47 8.12
C MET A 253 -55.41 -35.41 7.07
N LEU A 254 -56.69 -35.29 6.72
CA LEU A 254 -57.19 -34.24 5.83
C LEU A 254 -56.88 -32.86 6.43
N PHE A 255 -57.22 -32.65 7.71
CA PHE A 255 -56.95 -31.40 8.41
C PHE A 255 -55.45 -31.07 8.45
N LEU A 256 -54.60 -32.05 8.78
CA LEU A 256 -53.14 -31.87 8.80
C LEU A 256 -52.59 -31.50 7.42
N SER A 257 -53.07 -32.16 6.36
CA SER A 257 -52.65 -31.88 4.99
C SER A 257 -53.06 -30.47 4.54
N ALA A 258 -54.30 -30.04 4.87
CA ALA A 258 -54.79 -28.70 4.57
C ALA A 258 -53.99 -27.63 5.34
N ARG A 259 -53.66 -27.88 6.60
CA ARG A 259 -52.81 -26.99 7.41
C ARG A 259 -51.39 -26.87 6.84
N ASN A 260 -50.79 -27.97 6.39
CA ASN A 260 -49.47 -27.95 5.74
C ASN A 260 -49.49 -27.17 4.42
N PHE A 261 -50.55 -27.32 3.61
CA PHE A 261 -50.74 -26.52 2.40
C PHE A 261 -50.75 -25.01 2.72
N LEU A 262 -51.58 -24.60 3.68
CA LEU A 262 -51.69 -23.21 4.13
C LEU A 262 -50.35 -22.65 4.62
N ASN A 263 -49.61 -23.40 5.44
CA ASN A 263 -48.30 -22.99 5.95
C ASN A 263 -47.27 -22.81 4.82
N HIS A 264 -47.20 -23.73 3.86
CA HIS A 264 -46.28 -23.60 2.73
C HIS A 264 -46.65 -22.42 1.82
N ARG A 265 -47.94 -22.17 1.58
CA ARG A 265 -48.39 -20.99 0.83
C ARG A 265 -48.07 -19.68 1.54
N HIS A 266 -48.23 -19.63 2.86
CA HIS A 266 -47.82 -18.50 3.67
C HIS A 266 -46.33 -18.20 3.50
N ASN A 267 -45.46 -19.20 3.70
CA ASN A 267 -44.01 -19.02 3.58
C ASN A 267 -43.59 -18.62 2.15
N ALA A 268 -44.23 -19.20 1.13
CA ALA A 268 -43.98 -18.82 -0.25
C ALA A 268 -44.26 -17.34 -0.50
N ILE A 269 -45.41 -16.83 -0.03
CA ILE A 269 -45.81 -15.43 -0.19
C ILE A 269 -44.92 -14.49 0.61
N VAL A 270 -44.58 -14.83 1.86
CA VAL A 270 -43.67 -14.03 2.70
C VAL A 270 -42.30 -13.90 2.05
N ASN A 271 -41.72 -15.00 1.56
CA ASN A 271 -40.41 -14.97 0.90
C ASN A 271 -40.46 -14.19 -0.43
N LYS A 272 -41.55 -14.30 -1.19
CA LYS A 272 -41.76 -13.49 -2.40
C LYS A 272 -41.87 -12.00 -2.08
N HIS A 273 -42.55 -11.64 -0.98
CA HIS A 273 -42.61 -10.27 -0.51
C HIS A 273 -41.22 -9.75 -0.11
N ARG A 274 -40.43 -10.53 0.64
CA ARG A 274 -39.06 -10.20 1.02
C ARG A 274 -38.16 -9.94 -0.18
N GLN A 275 -38.24 -10.79 -1.20
CA GLN A 275 -37.55 -10.59 -2.47
C GLN A 275 -37.93 -9.24 -3.12
N ASN A 276 -39.24 -8.98 -3.26
CA ASN A 276 -39.72 -7.74 -3.89
C ASN A 276 -39.36 -6.48 -3.09
N ALA A 277 -39.37 -6.57 -1.76
CA ALA A 277 -38.98 -5.50 -0.86
C ALA A 277 -37.48 -5.20 -0.97
N LEU A 278 -36.61 -6.22 -1.05
CA LEU A 278 -35.17 -6.04 -1.28
C LEU A 278 -34.86 -5.37 -2.63
N MET A 279 -35.53 -5.81 -3.69
CA MET A 279 -35.34 -5.23 -5.03
C MET A 279 -35.81 -3.77 -5.10
N THR A 280 -36.96 -3.46 -4.50
CA THR A 280 -37.51 -2.10 -4.46
C THR A 280 -36.70 -1.19 -3.53
N HIS A 281 -36.21 -1.70 -2.40
CA HIS A 281 -35.36 -0.96 -1.47
C HIS A 281 -34.11 -0.41 -2.16
N ARG A 282 -33.44 -1.25 -2.96
CA ARG A 282 -32.28 -0.81 -3.73
C ARG A 282 -32.61 0.38 -4.65
N ALA A 283 -33.70 0.28 -5.41
CA ALA A 283 -34.13 1.36 -6.28
C ALA A 283 -34.47 2.66 -5.52
N LEU A 284 -35.04 2.55 -4.31
CA LEU A 284 -35.36 3.70 -3.46
C LEU A 284 -34.13 4.35 -2.83
N VAL A 285 -33.15 3.54 -2.39
CA VAL A 285 -31.89 4.03 -1.83
C VAL A 285 -31.03 4.69 -2.90
N ASP A 286 -30.96 4.09 -4.10
CA ASP A 286 -30.18 4.64 -5.22
C ASP A 286 -30.80 5.94 -5.78
N GLY A 287 -32.11 6.13 -5.63
CA GLY A 287 -32.84 7.33 -6.06
C GLY A 287 -32.86 8.48 -5.05
N SER A 288 -32.37 8.28 -3.82
CA SER A 288 -32.39 9.28 -2.76
C SER A 288 -31.07 10.04 -2.68
N THR A 289 -31.11 11.36 -2.84
CA THR A 289 -29.91 12.24 -2.79
C THR A 289 -29.60 12.77 -1.38
N ASP A 290 -30.53 12.64 -0.43
CA ASP A 290 -30.40 13.12 0.94
C ASP A 290 -30.04 11.98 1.90
N GLY A 291 -29.01 12.19 2.74
CA GLY A 291 -28.53 11.20 3.70
C GLY A 291 -29.60 10.83 4.74
N GLY A 292 -30.38 11.81 5.22
CA GLY A 292 -31.45 11.56 6.18
C GLY A 292 -32.60 10.72 5.59
N ALA A 293 -32.99 11.01 4.35
CA ALA A 293 -33.99 10.24 3.62
C ALA A 293 -33.52 8.80 3.34
N ARG A 294 -32.24 8.61 3.00
CA ARG A 294 -31.64 7.28 2.78
C ARG A 294 -31.68 6.40 4.03
N ASP A 295 -31.32 6.96 5.18
CA ASP A 295 -31.33 6.23 6.45
C ASP A 295 -32.77 5.86 6.88
N ALA A 296 -33.73 6.77 6.70
CA ALA A 296 -35.14 6.50 6.97
C ALA A 296 -35.70 5.39 6.05
N ILE A 297 -35.37 5.42 4.76
CA ILE A 297 -35.74 4.37 3.79
C ILE A 297 -35.12 3.03 4.19
N MET A 298 -33.86 3.00 4.63
CA MET A 298 -33.18 1.77 5.04
C MET A 298 -33.84 1.14 6.27
N VAL A 299 -34.14 1.93 7.29
CA VAL A 299 -34.83 1.45 8.51
C VAL A 299 -36.23 0.93 8.18
N GLN A 300 -36.97 1.67 7.36
CA GLN A 300 -38.32 1.25 6.97
C GLN A 300 -38.31 -0.01 6.11
N ALA A 301 -37.37 -0.13 5.17
CA ALA A 301 -37.23 -1.33 4.35
C ALA A 301 -36.79 -2.55 5.16
N ALA A 302 -35.87 -2.39 6.12
CA ALA A 302 -35.48 -3.47 7.03
C ALA A 302 -36.70 -3.98 7.82
N SER A 303 -37.53 -3.07 8.31
CA SER A 303 -38.81 -3.41 8.94
C SER A 303 -39.73 -4.19 7.98
N CYS A 304 -39.92 -3.72 6.74
CA CYS A 304 -40.76 -4.42 5.76
C CYS A 304 -40.24 -5.82 5.39
N ILE A 305 -38.93 -6.01 5.30
CA ILE A 305 -38.30 -7.29 4.93
C ILE A 305 -38.37 -8.31 6.08
N PHE A 306 -38.09 -7.88 7.32
CA PHE A 306 -37.92 -8.81 8.43
C PHE A 306 -39.10 -8.91 9.39
N ALA A 307 -40.04 -7.96 9.37
CA ALA A 307 -41.23 -8.04 10.23
C ALA A 307 -42.11 -9.26 9.86
N PRO A 308 -42.72 -9.91 10.88
CA PRO A 308 -43.71 -10.95 10.64
C PRO A 308 -44.93 -10.34 9.93
N GLN A 309 -45.26 -10.86 8.74
CA GLN A 309 -46.40 -10.38 7.97
C GLN A 309 -47.54 -11.40 7.99
N PRO A 310 -48.75 -11.00 8.41
CA PRO A 310 -49.89 -11.88 8.33
C PRO A 310 -50.28 -12.09 6.87
N THR A 311 -50.53 -13.33 6.46
CA THR A 311 -51.09 -13.64 5.14
C THR A 311 -52.47 -14.27 5.28
N GLY A 312 -53.32 -14.14 4.27
CA GLY A 312 -54.65 -14.78 4.26
C GLY A 312 -54.64 -16.31 4.35
N TYR A 313 -53.47 -16.96 4.32
CA TYR A 313 -53.31 -18.41 4.49
C TYR A 313 -53.09 -18.82 5.95
N THR A 314 -52.79 -17.89 6.85
CA THR A 314 -52.59 -18.16 8.28
C THR A 314 -53.44 -17.18 9.08
N GLN A 315 -54.42 -17.68 9.83
CA GLN A 315 -55.10 -16.82 10.82
C GLN A 315 -54.04 -16.33 11.80
N SER A 316 -53.91 -15.01 11.88
CA SER A 316 -53.03 -14.39 12.86
C SER A 316 -53.65 -14.62 14.22
N SER A 317 -52.91 -15.23 15.13
CA SER A 317 -53.24 -15.09 16.54
C SER A 317 -53.09 -13.61 16.86
N ASP A 318 -54.20 -12.92 17.08
CA ASP A 318 -54.34 -11.46 17.23
C ASP A 318 -53.54 -10.83 18.40
N ASN A 319 -52.66 -11.60 19.06
CA ASN A 319 -52.00 -11.20 20.30
C ASN A 319 -50.50 -10.91 20.19
N ASP A 320 -49.88 -10.98 19.00
CA ASP A 320 -48.41 -10.79 18.91
C ASP A 320 -47.92 -9.93 17.74
N VAL A 321 -48.79 -9.14 17.12
CA VAL A 321 -48.35 -8.07 16.20
C VAL A 321 -48.02 -6.84 17.04
N SER A 322 -46.93 -6.92 17.80
CA SER A 322 -46.15 -5.73 18.15
C SER A 322 -45.52 -5.22 16.86
N THR A 323 -46.34 -4.54 16.05
CA THR A 323 -45.87 -3.73 14.93
C THR A 323 -44.71 -2.88 15.44
N PRO A 324 -43.54 -2.84 14.79
CA PRO A 324 -42.49 -1.86 15.09
C PRO A 324 -42.91 -0.46 14.58
N ARG A 325 -44.17 -0.06 14.83
CA ARG A 325 -44.70 1.28 14.57
C ARG A 325 -44.13 2.34 15.52
N SER A 326 -43.36 1.95 16.53
CA SER A 326 -42.95 2.88 17.58
C SER A 326 -41.61 3.58 17.33
N VAL A 327 -40.67 2.99 16.57
CA VAL A 327 -39.31 3.55 16.52
C VAL A 327 -39.20 4.78 15.59
N VAL A 328 -39.92 4.78 14.48
CA VAL A 328 -39.92 5.92 13.54
C VAL A 328 -40.70 7.12 14.10
N GLU A 329 -41.79 6.87 14.86
CA GLU A 329 -42.61 7.94 15.45
C GLU A 329 -41.94 8.58 16.69
N ILE A 330 -41.08 7.84 17.40
CA ILE A 330 -40.29 8.37 18.54
C ILE A 330 -39.13 9.24 18.06
N LEU A 331 -38.50 8.90 16.92
CA LEU A 331 -37.41 9.70 16.35
C LEU A 331 -37.90 10.96 15.63
N SER A 332 -39.05 10.93 14.96
CA SER A 332 -39.61 12.11 14.27
C SER A 332 -40.17 13.17 15.23
N LYS A 333 -40.50 12.80 16.48
CA LYS A 333 -41.12 13.73 17.44
C LYS A 333 -40.12 14.60 18.21
N GLN A 334 -38.81 14.33 18.11
CA GLN A 334 -37.78 15.17 18.73
C GLN A 334 -37.33 16.37 17.87
N ILE A 335 -37.84 16.50 16.63
CA ILE A 335 -37.41 17.55 15.68
C ILE A 335 -38.53 18.57 15.38
N SER A 336 -39.54 18.70 16.24
CA SER A 336 -40.42 19.87 16.23
C SER A 336 -40.01 20.84 17.33
N PRO A 337 -39.27 21.92 17.01
CA PRO A 337 -39.07 23.00 17.97
C PRO A 337 -40.43 23.71 18.12
N ASN A 338 -41.07 23.55 19.28
CA ASN A 338 -42.15 24.45 19.67
C ASN A 338 -41.53 25.81 20.00
N THR A 339 -41.94 26.83 19.23
CA THR A 339 -42.11 28.26 19.56
C THR A 339 -41.14 28.93 20.52
#